data_AF-A0A842VQL3-F1
#
_entry.id   AF-A0A842VQL3-F1
#
_cell.length_a   1.000
_cell.length_b   1.000
_cell.length_c   1.000
_cell.angle_alpha   90.00
_cell.angle_beta   90.00
_cell.angle_gamma   90.00
#
_symmetry.space_group_name_H-M   'P 1'
#
loop_
_entity.id
_entity.type
_entity.pdbx_description
1 polymer ?
#
loop_
_entity_poly.entity_id
_entity_poly.type
_entity_poly.pdbx_seq_one_letter_code
_entity_poly.pdbx_strand_id
1 'polypeptide(L)'
;MTFLFFFIIFSAAFAAAFLDSSYKMGYGILTPILLLLDYTIVHIIPIILLVQFITGFSKLIYYYLYRERAYKSSEKVSLKLTGWFMLFAIIGLSLGLSFILLFAEMIVLFYISFMLIGIGITLIFNFRAEYTKNRLAFMSALGS
;
A
#
# COMPACT_ATOMS: atom_id res chain seq x y z
N MET A 1 -20.21 25.25 -1.75
CA MET A 1 -20.05 23.89 -2.33
C MET A 1 -18.74 23.21 -1.94
N THR A 2 -17.67 23.95 -1.66
CA THR A 2 -16.33 23.42 -1.33
C THR A 2 -16.27 22.60 -0.04
N PHE A 3 -16.96 23.02 1.02
CA PHE A 3 -16.88 22.36 2.34
C PHE A 3 -17.57 20.99 2.35
N LEU A 4 -18.73 20.88 1.69
CA LEU A 4 -19.48 19.62 1.59
C LEU A 4 -18.76 18.60 0.71
N PHE A 5 -18.15 19.07 -0.38
CA PHE A 5 -17.31 18.24 -1.24
C PHE A 5 -16.07 17.70 -0.50
N PHE A 6 -15.38 18.57 0.26
CA PHE A 6 -14.26 18.15 1.10
C PHE A 6 -14.67 17.09 2.13
N PHE A 7 -15.82 17.27 2.77
CA PHE A 7 -16.33 16.33 3.77
C PHE A 7 -16.66 14.95 3.17
N ILE A 8 -17.20 14.91 1.96
CA ILE A 8 -17.47 13.67 1.22
C ILE A 8 -16.16 12.94 0.89
N ILE A 9 -15.18 13.65 0.32
CA ILE A 9 -13.89 13.06 -0.03
C ILE A 9 -13.17 12.56 1.22
N PHE A 10 -13.18 13.35 2.30
CA PHE A 10 -12.57 12.97 3.57
C PHE A 10 -13.21 11.69 4.14
N SER A 11 -14.54 11.62 4.14
CA SER A 11 -15.27 10.44 4.64
C SER A 11 -15.01 9.19 3.79
N ALA A 12 -15.00 9.35 2.45
CA ALA A 12 -14.69 8.27 1.52
C ALA A 12 -13.24 7.79 1.67
N ALA A 13 -12.30 8.71 1.80
CA ALA A 13 -10.89 8.39 1.99
C ALA A 13 -10.64 7.71 3.34
N PHE A 14 -11.31 8.15 4.40
CA PHE A 14 -11.24 7.52 5.70
C PHE A 14 -11.82 6.10 5.70
N ALA A 15 -12.98 5.90 5.07
CA ALA A 15 -13.58 4.58 4.94
C ALA A 15 -12.71 3.63 4.10
N ALA A 16 -12.15 4.10 2.98
CA ALA A 16 -11.22 3.34 2.16
C ALA A 16 -9.95 2.96 2.94
N ALA A 17 -9.34 3.92 3.63
CA ALA A 17 -8.16 3.68 4.47
C ALA A 17 -8.43 2.67 5.59
N PHE A 18 -9.61 2.75 6.21
CA PHE A 18 -10.03 1.81 7.24
C PHE A 18 -10.18 0.38 6.69
N LEU A 19 -10.85 0.22 5.55
CA LEU A 19 -11.02 -1.07 4.88
C LEU A 19 -9.67 -1.65 4.42
N ASP A 20 -8.83 -0.84 3.77
CA ASP A 20 -7.50 -1.23 3.32
C ASP A 20 -6.64 -1.73 4.49
N SER A 21 -6.64 -1.00 5.60
CA SER A 21 -5.93 -1.41 6.82
C SER A 21 -6.45 -2.71 7.41
N SER A 22 -7.76 -2.98 7.30
CA SER A 22 -8.43 -4.19 7.80
C SER A 22 -8.08 -5.42 6.96
N TYR A 23 -7.96 -5.26 5.63
CA TYR A 23 -7.53 -6.32 4.72
C TYR A 23 -6.01 -6.51 4.69
N LYS A 24 -5.24 -5.76 5.49
CA LYS A 24 -3.76 -5.68 5.44
C LYS A 24 -3.23 -5.31 4.05
N MET A 25 -4.07 -4.72 3.23
CA MET A 25 -3.71 -4.21 1.92
C MET A 25 -3.17 -2.79 2.08
N GLY A 26 -2.33 -2.35 1.15
CA GLY A 26 -2.06 -0.91 0.99
C GLY A 26 -3.34 -0.17 0.60
N TYR A 27 -3.23 1.11 0.23
CA TYR A 27 -4.35 1.98 -0.15
C TYR A 27 -5.04 1.57 -1.48
N GLY A 28 -5.38 0.30 -1.65
CA GLY A 28 -5.87 -0.30 -2.89
C GLY A 28 -7.31 0.09 -3.22
N ILE A 29 -8.13 0.42 -2.22
CA ILE A 29 -9.52 0.87 -2.40
C ILE A 29 -9.57 2.39 -2.65
N LEU A 30 -8.61 3.16 -2.16
CA LEU A 30 -8.57 4.61 -2.35
C LEU A 30 -8.27 5.02 -3.80
N THR A 31 -7.36 4.31 -4.47
CA THR A 31 -6.95 4.58 -5.87
C THR A 31 -8.14 4.62 -6.86
N PRO A 32 -8.99 3.58 -6.95
CA PRO A 32 -10.12 3.61 -7.89
C PRO A 32 -11.16 4.68 -7.54
N ILE A 33 -11.35 5.03 -6.26
CA ILE A 33 -12.27 6.11 -5.85
C ILE A 33 -11.76 7.46 -6.36
N LEU A 34 -10.46 7.74 -6.23
CA LEU A 34 -9.87 8.99 -6.70
C LEU A 34 -9.91 9.09 -8.23
N LEU A 35 -9.69 7.99 -8.95
CA LEU A 35 -9.83 7.94 -10.40
C LEU A 35 -11.28 8.24 -10.86
N LEU A 36 -12.28 7.70 -10.16
CA LEU A 36 -13.70 8.00 -10.43
C LEU A 36 -14.05 9.47 -10.18
N LEU A 37 -13.30 10.17 -9.33
CA LEU A 37 -13.44 11.59 -9.05
C LEU A 37 -12.64 12.47 -10.03
N ASP A 38 -12.16 11.91 -11.14
CA ASP A 38 -11.43 12.60 -12.21
C ASP A 38 -10.08 13.19 -11.75
N TYR A 39 -9.49 12.63 -10.69
CA TYR A 39 -8.12 12.96 -10.32
C TYR A 39 -7.13 12.27 -11.27
N THR A 40 -6.14 13.02 -11.74
CA THR A 40 -5.08 12.47 -12.59
C THR A 40 -4.09 11.64 -11.77
N ILE A 41 -3.57 10.58 -12.39
CA ILE A 41 -2.70 9.58 -11.76
C ILE A 41 -1.43 10.20 -11.17
N VAL A 42 -0.92 11.21 -11.85
CA VAL A 42 0.28 11.98 -11.44
C VAL A 42 0.09 12.61 -10.06
N HIS A 43 -1.15 12.94 -9.66
CA HIS A 43 -1.46 13.47 -8.32
C HIS A 43 -1.77 12.36 -7.32
N ILE A 44 -2.46 11.30 -7.76
CA ILE A 44 -2.91 10.21 -6.88
C ILE A 44 -1.73 9.43 -6.31
N ILE A 45 -0.78 9.00 -7.16
CA ILE A 45 0.27 8.06 -6.73
C ILE A 45 1.19 8.67 -5.66
N PRO A 46 1.72 9.91 -5.80
CA PRO A 46 2.58 10.48 -4.77
C PRO A 46 1.89 10.59 -3.41
N ILE A 47 0.60 10.95 -3.41
CA ILE A 47 -0.21 11.04 -2.19
C ILE A 47 -0.35 9.66 -1.57
N ILE A 48 -0.73 8.65 -2.35
CA ILE A 48 -0.87 7.27 -1.87
C ILE A 48 0.45 6.74 -1.30
N LEU A 49 1.56 6.94 -2.01
CA LEU A 49 2.89 6.53 -1.56
C LEU A 49 3.30 7.20 -0.25
N LEU A 50 3.04 8.50 -0.12
CA LEU A 50 3.32 9.26 1.10
C LEU A 50 2.51 8.74 2.27
N VAL A 51 1.20 8.52 2.08
CA VAL A 51 0.34 7.99 3.14
C VAL A 51 0.76 6.56 3.51
N GLN A 52 1.16 5.73 2.54
CA GLN A 52 1.66 4.38 2.76
C GLN A 52 2.97 4.37 3.55
N PHE A 53 3.85 5.33 3.28
CA PHE A 53 5.06 5.55 4.07
C PHE A 53 4.74 5.92 5.52
N ILE A 54 3.86 6.91 5.75
CA ILE A 54 3.45 7.32 7.12
C ILE A 54 2.80 6.16 7.88
N THR A 55 1.94 5.39 7.19
CA THR A 55 1.22 4.26 7.79
C THR A 55 2.20 3.14 8.15
N GLY A 56 3.14 2.80 7.25
CA GLY A 56 4.18 1.81 7.50
C GLY A 56 5.13 2.24 8.62
N PHE A 57 5.51 3.51 8.66
CA PHE A 57 6.35 4.08 9.72
C PHE A 57 5.65 4.07 11.08
N SER A 58 4.36 4.42 11.12
CA SER A 58 3.54 4.37 12.34
C SER A 58 3.41 2.94 12.88
N LYS A 59 3.24 1.94 12.00
CA LYS A 59 3.26 0.52 12.39
C LYS A 59 4.61 0.10 12.98
N LEU A 60 5.73 0.58 12.43
CA LEU A 60 7.07 0.34 13.02
C LEU A 60 7.17 0.94 14.43
N ILE A 61 6.78 2.20 14.59
CA ILE A 61 6.82 2.87 15.91
C ILE A 61 5.96 2.11 16.91
N TYR A 62 4.74 1.75 16.53
CA TYR A 62 3.83 1.00 17.40
C TYR A 62 4.44 -0.35 17.80
N TYR A 63 5.05 -1.07 16.84
CA TYR A 63 5.76 -2.31 17.12
C TYR A 63 6.93 -2.11 18.09
N TYR A 64 7.69 -1.02 17.96
CA TYR A 64 8.80 -0.71 18.86
C TYR A 64 8.32 -0.36 20.28
N LEU A 65 7.31 0.52 20.41
CA LEU A 65 6.81 1.01 21.70
C LEU A 65 6.06 -0.06 22.50
N TYR A 66 5.32 -0.94 21.83
CA TYR A 66 4.47 -1.95 22.49
C TYR A 66 5.04 -3.37 22.44
N ARG A 67 6.32 -3.50 22.08
CA ARG A 67 7.06 -4.77 21.94
C ARG A 67 6.91 -5.69 23.14
N GLU A 68 6.89 -5.15 24.35
CA GLU A 68 6.85 -5.94 25.60
C GLU A 68 5.45 -6.38 26.03
N ARG A 69 4.38 -5.72 25.56
CA ARG A 69 3.00 -5.98 26.03
C ARG A 69 2.15 -6.81 25.08
N ALA A 70 2.49 -6.86 23.78
CA ALA A 70 1.54 -7.31 22.77
C ALA A 70 1.76 -8.73 22.20
N TYR A 71 2.95 -9.33 22.29
CA TYR A 71 3.25 -10.56 21.54
C TYR A 71 3.64 -11.74 22.44
N LYS A 72 2.61 -12.50 22.85
CA LYS A 72 2.75 -13.89 23.34
C LYS A 72 2.63 -14.94 22.21
N SER A 73 2.56 -14.52 20.94
CA SER A 73 2.41 -15.39 19.77
C SER A 73 3.62 -15.33 18.83
N SER A 74 3.86 -16.43 18.14
CA SER A 74 5.12 -16.97 17.60
C SER A 74 5.86 -16.20 16.49
N GLU A 75 5.54 -14.94 16.21
CA GLU A 75 6.24 -14.15 15.18
C GLU A 75 7.33 -13.28 15.80
N LYS A 76 8.54 -13.84 15.92
CA LYS A 76 9.76 -13.06 16.24
C LYS A 76 10.16 -12.22 15.01
N VAL A 77 9.43 -11.14 14.72
CA VAL A 77 9.86 -10.18 13.71
C VAL A 77 11.07 -9.42 14.27
N SER A 78 12.25 -9.70 13.75
CA SER A 78 13.48 -9.06 14.21
C SER A 78 13.50 -7.57 13.83
N LEU A 79 13.94 -6.70 14.72
CA LEU A 79 14.13 -5.26 14.44
C LEU A 79 14.99 -5.03 13.19
N LYS A 80 15.96 -5.92 12.94
CA LYS A 80 16.80 -5.91 11.75
C LYS A 80 15.97 -6.11 10.48
N LEU A 81 15.03 -7.05 10.48
CA LEU A 81 14.13 -7.30 9.36
C LEU A 81 13.23 -6.09 9.10
N THR A 82 12.65 -5.48 10.14
CA THR A 82 11.80 -4.29 9.97
C THR A 82 12.59 -3.06 9.49
N GLY A 83 13.85 -2.91 9.92
CA GLY A 83 14.76 -1.89 9.41
C GLY A 83 15.06 -2.06 7.93
N TRP A 84 15.31 -3.29 7.47
CA TRP A 84 15.45 -3.60 6.04
C TRP A 84 14.19 -3.28 5.26
N PHE A 85 13.01 -3.68 5.74
CA PHE A 85 11.74 -3.35 5.09
C PHE A 85 11.55 -1.83 4.93
N MET A 86 11.94 -1.05 5.93
CA MET A 86 11.84 0.42 5.86
C MET A 86 12.80 1.01 4.83
N LEU A 87 14.05 0.53 4.76
CA LEU A 87 15.00 0.95 3.73
C LEU A 87 14.50 0.61 2.32
N PHE A 88 14.03 -0.62 2.10
CA PHE A 88 13.46 -1.03 0.83
C PHE A 88 12.20 -0.23 0.48
N ALA A 89 11.37 0.14 1.46
CA ALA A 89 10.21 1.00 1.23
C ALA A 89 10.61 2.40 0.77
N ILE A 90 11.65 3.01 1.35
CA ILE A 90 12.16 4.32 0.93
C ILE A 90 12.73 4.27 -0.49
N ILE A 91 13.50 3.22 -0.79
CA ILE A 91 14.08 2.99 -2.12
C ILE A 91 12.97 2.78 -3.16
N GLY A 92 12.01 1.90 -2.87
CA GLY A 92 10.86 1.62 -3.73
C GLY A 92 10.02 2.87 -3.97
N LEU A 93 9.80 3.70 -2.95
CA LEU A 93 9.07 4.96 -3.08
C LEU A 93 9.80 5.94 -4.01
N SER A 94 11.11 6.06 -3.85
CA SER A 94 11.95 6.92 -4.69
C SER A 94 11.98 6.44 -6.15
N LEU A 95 12.09 5.12 -6.37
CA LEU A 95 12.05 4.51 -7.70
C LEU A 95 10.67 4.65 -8.34
N GLY A 96 9.59 4.44 -7.60
CA GLY A 96 8.22 4.59 -8.08
C GLY A 96 7.92 6.02 -8.52
N LEU A 97 8.34 7.02 -7.73
CA LEU A 97 8.22 8.44 -8.13
C LEU A 97 9.03 8.74 -9.40
N SER A 98 10.25 8.21 -9.50
CA SER A 98 11.10 8.39 -10.68
C SER A 98 10.47 7.74 -11.92
N PHE A 99 9.87 6.56 -11.77
CA PHE A 99 9.18 5.85 -12.86
C PHE A 99 8.00 6.66 -13.41
N ILE A 100 7.22 7.31 -12.54
CA ILE A 100 6.09 8.14 -12.99
C ILE A 100 6.55 9.34 -13.81
N LEU A 101 7.68 9.95 -13.44
CA LEU A 101 8.21 11.14 -14.13
C LEU A 101 8.88 10.80 -15.46
N LEU A 102 9.34 9.55 -15.64
CA LEU A 102 10.10 9.12 -16.81
C LEU A 102 9.25 8.45 -17.90
N PHE A 103 8.11 7.86 -17.53
CA PHE A 103 7.29 7.05 -18.44
C PHE A 103 5.98 7.76 -18.84
N ALA A 104 5.46 7.40 -20.03
CA ALA A 104 4.19 7.92 -20.52
C ALA A 104 3.02 7.49 -19.62
N GLU A 105 2.07 8.39 -19.38
CA GLU A 105 0.92 8.17 -18.49
C GLU A 105 0.14 6.89 -18.80
N MET A 106 -0.04 6.57 -20.10
CA MET A 106 -0.71 5.35 -20.55
C MET A 106 -0.02 4.06 -20.05
N ILE A 107 1.33 4.03 -20.02
CA ILE A 107 2.10 2.86 -19.58
C ILE A 107 1.93 2.65 -18.07
N VAL A 108 1.99 3.75 -17.31
CA VAL A 108 1.80 3.74 -15.85
C VAL A 108 0.38 3.27 -15.51
N LEU A 109 -0.62 3.77 -16.23
CA LEU A 109 -2.03 3.42 -16.05
C LEU A 109 -2.29 1.94 -16.35
N PHE A 110 -1.70 1.41 -17.42
CA PHE A 110 -1.80 0.00 -17.78
C PHE A 110 -1.17 -0.90 -16.72
N TYR A 111 0.03 -0.55 -16.24
CA TYR A 111 0.72 -1.28 -15.17
C TYR A 111 -0.10 -1.32 -13.87
N ILE A 112 -0.60 -0.17 -13.41
CA ILE A 112 -1.41 -0.10 -12.18
C ILE A 112 -2.70 -0.89 -12.32
N SER A 113 -3.37 -0.79 -13.48
CA SER A 113 -4.61 -1.52 -13.74
C SER A 113 -4.38 -3.02 -13.70
N PHE A 114 -3.32 -3.50 -14.35
CA PHE A 114 -2.96 -4.92 -14.35
C PHE A 114 -2.61 -5.43 -12.93
N MET A 115 -1.85 -4.64 -12.17
CA MET A 115 -1.55 -4.88 -10.76
C MET A 115 -2.81 -5.01 -9.90
N LEU A 116 -3.73 -4.04 -9.99
CA LEU A 116 -4.97 -4.04 -9.20
C LEU A 116 -5.85 -5.24 -9.53
N ILE A 117 -5.94 -5.63 -10.81
CA ILE A 117 -6.65 -6.83 -11.23
C ILE A 117 -6.00 -8.08 -10.62
N GLY A 118 -4.68 -8.21 -10.69
CA GLY A 118 -3.95 -9.34 -10.11
C GLY A 118 -4.16 -9.47 -8.59
N ILE A 119 -4.10 -8.35 -7.88
CA ILE A 119 -4.35 -8.27 -6.44
C ILE A 119 -5.81 -8.64 -6.12
N GLY A 120 -6.77 -8.09 -6.86
CA GLY A 120 -8.20 -8.36 -6.70
C GLY A 120 -8.55 -9.84 -6.93
N ILE A 121 -7.95 -10.46 -7.94
CA ILE A 121 -8.07 -11.91 -8.17
C ILE A 121 -7.51 -12.68 -6.96
N THR A 122 -6.32 -12.32 -6.48
CA THR A 122 -5.67 -13.01 -5.35
C THR A 122 -6.53 -12.96 -4.09
N LEU A 123 -7.20 -11.83 -3.84
CA LEU A 123 -8.16 -11.67 -2.74
C LEU A 123 -9.37 -12.59 -2.86
N ILE A 124 -10.02 -12.60 -4.03
CA ILE A 124 -11.26 -13.36 -4.26
C ILE A 124 -11.01 -14.86 -4.09
N PHE A 125 -9.89 -15.35 -4.63
CA PHE A 125 -9.55 -16.76 -4.54
C PHE A 125 -8.97 -17.15 -3.18
N ASN A 126 -8.86 -16.20 -2.23
CA ASN A 126 -8.41 -16.38 -0.86
C ASN A 126 -7.27 -17.40 -0.79
N PHE A 127 -6.25 -17.19 -1.64
CA PHE A 127 -5.10 -18.07 -1.73
C PHE A 127 -4.43 -18.06 -0.36
N ARG A 128 -4.83 -19.02 0.49
CA ARG A 128 -4.06 -19.47 1.65
C ARG A 128 -2.85 -20.19 1.09
N ALA A 129 -2.00 -19.45 0.39
CA ALA A 129 -0.72 -19.96 -0.04
C ALA A 129 0.05 -20.24 1.24
N GLU A 130 0.19 -21.51 1.59
CA GLU A 130 1.21 -21.92 2.56
C GLU A 130 2.53 -21.35 2.04
N TYR A 131 3.01 -20.31 2.72
CA TYR A 131 4.05 -19.43 2.22
C TYR A 131 5.40 -20.16 2.22
N THR A 132 5.69 -20.88 1.14
CA THR A 132 7.04 -21.34 0.85
C THR A 132 7.88 -20.14 0.43
N LYS A 133 9.11 -20.01 0.95
CA LYS A 133 10.01 -18.84 0.74
C LYS A 133 10.09 -18.35 -0.71
N ASN A 134 10.00 -19.26 -1.69
CA ASN A 134 10.08 -18.94 -3.12
C ASN A 134 8.81 -18.27 -3.67
N ARG A 135 7.62 -18.63 -3.17
CA ARG A 135 6.36 -17.99 -3.56
C ARG A 135 6.22 -16.59 -2.95
N LEU A 136 6.73 -16.41 -1.73
CA LEU A 136 6.74 -15.10 -1.07
C LEU A 136 7.69 -14.13 -1.79
N ALA A 137 8.86 -14.60 -2.25
CA ALA A 137 9.78 -13.82 -3.08
C ALA A 137 9.17 -13.42 -4.43
N PHE A 138 8.44 -14.34 -5.08
CA PHE A 138 7.78 -14.09 -6.36
C PHE A 138 6.63 -13.07 -6.22
N MET A 139 5.80 -13.20 -5.18
CA MET A 139 4.72 -12.24 -4.91
C MET A 139 5.27 -10.88 -4.47
N SER A 140 6.39 -10.82 -3.75
CA SER A 140 7.03 -9.56 -3.39
C SER A 140 7.63 -8.84 -4.60
N ALA A 141 8.18 -9.57 -5.57
CA ALA A 141 8.71 -8.99 -6.81
C ALA A 141 7.60 -8.49 -7.74
N LEU A 142 6.42 -9.12 -7.68
CA LEU A 142 5.23 -8.65 -8.38
C LEU A 142 4.54 -7.48 -7.69
N GLY A 143 4.77 -7.24 -6.40
CA GLY A 143 4.12 -6.19 -5.60
C GLY A 143 5.00 -4.99 -5.25
N SER A 144 6.28 -5.01 -5.65
CA SER A 144 7.26 -3.92 -5.53
C SER A 144 7.37 -3.15 -6.84
#